data_AF-A0A1A9QCP9-F1
#
_entry.id   AF-A0A1A9QCP9-F1
#
_cell.length_a   1.000
_cell.length_b   1.000
_cell.length_c   1.000
_cell.angle_alpha   90.00
_cell.angle_beta   90.00
_cell.angle_gamma   90.00
#
_symmetry.space_group_name_H-M   'P 1'
#
loop_
_entity.id
_entity.type
_entity.pdbx_description
1 polymer ?
#
loop_
_entity_poly.entity_id
_entity_poly.type
_entity_poly.pdbx_seq_one_letter_code
_entity_poly.pdbx_strand_id
1 'polypeptide(L)'
;MSLATKLLAFGAGGTVVAGGTASAIYFGARDVLISDLLKEDNKKEILATGDNWTDAWNKYVGTSGTENKWNIDGEIKKATINKNIKTECTKRLNTRVKNKEDQDYLDFVDWCTKTKTQ
;
A
#
# COMPACT_ATOMS: atom_id res chain seq x y z
N MET A 1 60.06 -26.75 -5.12
CA MET A 1 59.53 -28.12 -4.99
C MET A 1 58.05 -28.00 -4.64
N SER A 2 57.19 -28.73 -5.36
CA SER A 2 56.01 -29.47 -4.86
C SER A 2 55.81 -29.47 -3.34
N LEU A 3 54.61 -29.57 -2.77
CA LEU A 3 53.20 -29.59 -3.18
C LEU A 3 52.42 -29.75 -1.86
N ALA A 4 51.13 -29.41 -1.88
CA ALA A 4 50.05 -29.97 -1.06
C ALA A 4 49.96 -29.72 0.48
N THR A 5 48.98 -28.87 0.82
CA THR A 5 47.71 -29.21 1.53
C THR A 5 47.72 -29.82 2.94
N LYS A 6 47.12 -29.10 3.90
CA LYS A 6 46.01 -29.52 4.81
C LYS A 6 45.70 -28.37 5.79
N LEU A 7 44.54 -27.70 5.72
CA LEU A 7 43.21 -28.01 6.26
C LEU A 7 43.01 -27.68 7.76
N LEU A 8 42.08 -26.73 7.97
CA LEU A 8 41.14 -26.45 9.07
C LEU A 8 41.30 -27.18 10.42
N ALA A 9 41.28 -26.39 11.50
CA ALA A 9 40.55 -26.72 12.72
C ALA A 9 39.76 -25.47 13.17
N PHE A 10 38.44 -25.64 13.31
CA PHE A 10 37.48 -24.59 13.62
C PHE A 10 37.62 -24.09 15.06
N GLY A 11 37.66 -22.77 15.23
CA GLY A 11 37.46 -22.06 16.48
C GLY A 11 37.16 -20.60 16.13
N ALA A 12 35.88 -20.27 16.06
CA ALA A 12 35.31 -19.07 15.41
C ALA A 12 36.13 -17.79 15.66
N GLY A 13 36.82 -17.36 14.61
CA GLY A 13 37.74 -16.22 14.62
C GLY A 13 37.01 -14.90 14.70
N GLY A 14 37.59 -13.99 15.49
CA GLY A 14 37.25 -12.58 15.44
C GLY A 14 37.58 -11.97 14.09
N THR A 15 36.70 -11.10 13.62
CA THR A 15 37.01 -10.10 12.60
C THR A 15 36.83 -8.74 13.25
N VAL A 16 37.88 -7.92 13.23
CA VAL A 16 37.80 -6.52 13.67
C VAL A 16 37.17 -5.72 12.54
N VAL A 17 35.90 -5.36 12.67
CA VAL A 17 35.25 -4.42 11.75
C VAL A 17 35.55 -2.98 12.18
N ALA A 18 36.60 -2.40 11.62
CA ALA A 18 36.74 -0.95 11.55
C ALA A 18 35.90 -0.46 10.36
N GLY A 19 34.65 -0.07 10.60
CA GLY A 19 33.75 0.41 9.55
C GLY A 19 32.50 1.05 10.14
N GLY A 20 32.38 2.37 10.01
CA GLY A 20 31.16 3.10 10.32
C GLY A 20 30.01 2.67 9.42
N THR A 21 28.79 2.64 9.96
CA THR A 21 27.83 3.74 9.82
C THR A 21 26.82 3.57 10.94
N ALA A 22 26.57 4.63 11.69
CA ALA A 22 25.38 4.73 12.51
C ALA A 22 24.17 4.86 11.57
N SER A 23 23.74 3.75 10.97
CA SER A 23 22.40 3.67 10.42
C SER A 23 21.48 3.40 11.60
N ALA A 24 21.21 4.45 12.36
CA ALA A 24 19.95 4.57 13.06
C ALA A 24 18.88 4.50 11.95
N ILE A 25 18.49 3.29 11.59
CA ILE A 25 17.29 3.03 10.81
C ILE A 25 16.16 3.60 11.66
N TYR A 26 15.86 4.87 11.37
CA TYR A 26 14.70 5.61 11.78
C TYR A 26 13.47 4.89 11.20
N PHE A 27 13.17 3.67 11.65
CA PHE A 27 11.86 3.03 11.48
C PHE A 27 10.89 3.62 12.51
N GLY A 28 10.85 4.95 12.62
CA GLY A 28 9.62 5.62 12.92
C GLY A 28 8.90 5.74 11.60
N ALA A 29 8.14 4.71 11.21
CA ALA A 29 7.20 4.81 10.11
C ALA A 29 6.31 6.01 10.43
N ARG A 30 6.59 7.17 9.83
CA ARG A 30 5.71 8.31 9.91
C ARG A 30 4.53 7.93 9.05
N ASP A 31 3.39 7.67 9.67
CA ASP A 31 2.21 7.42 8.88
C ASP A 31 1.93 8.67 8.02
N VAL A 32 1.72 8.44 6.72
CA VAL A 32 1.42 9.47 5.73
C VAL A 32 -0.06 9.36 5.38
N LEU A 33 -0.69 10.48 5.03
CA LEU A 33 -2.08 10.45 4.56
C LEU A 33 -2.16 9.84 3.17
N ILE A 34 -3.21 9.05 2.92
CA ILE A 34 -3.53 8.55 1.58
C ILE A 34 -3.60 9.70 0.56
N SER A 35 -4.19 10.84 0.95
CA SER A 35 -4.26 12.04 0.10
C SER A 35 -2.89 12.59 -0.30
N ASP A 36 -1.89 12.52 0.57
CA ASP A 36 -0.55 13.01 0.27
C ASP A 36 0.18 12.03 -0.67
N LEU A 37 0.07 10.71 -0.41
CA LEU A 37 0.59 9.69 -1.31
C LEU A 37 -0.07 9.71 -2.70
N LEU A 38 -1.35 10.07 -2.78
CA LEU A 38 -2.07 10.23 -4.05
C LEU A 38 -1.61 11.47 -4.82
N LYS A 39 -1.34 12.60 -4.14
CA LYS A 39 -0.80 13.81 -4.80
C LYS A 39 0.58 13.56 -5.40
N GLU A 40 1.40 12.75 -4.73
CA GLU A 40 2.69 12.30 -5.26
C GLU A 40 2.54 11.38 -6.48
N ASP A 41 1.41 10.67 -6.61
CA ASP A 41 1.12 9.87 -7.79
C ASP A 41 0.51 10.75 -8.90
N ASN A 42 1.38 11.21 -9.79
CA ASN A 42 0.97 12.03 -10.93
C ASN A 42 0.18 11.25 -12.00
N LYS A 43 -0.01 9.94 -11.86
CA LYS A 43 -0.75 9.09 -12.80
C LYS A 43 -2.15 8.75 -12.33
N LYS A 44 -2.47 8.95 -11.06
CA LYS A 44 -3.77 8.60 -10.47
C LYS A 44 -4.49 9.83 -9.93
N GLU A 45 -5.81 9.81 -10.03
CA GLU A 45 -6.70 10.78 -9.39
C GLU A 45 -7.93 10.09 -8.81
N ILE A 46 -8.56 10.74 -7.83
CA ILE A 46 -9.82 10.25 -7.28
C ILE A 46 -10.92 10.27 -8.33
N LEU A 47 -11.78 9.25 -8.32
CA LEU A 47 -13.01 9.25 -9.10
C LEU A 47 -13.91 10.40 -8.63
N ALA A 48 -14.33 11.24 -9.56
CA ALA A 48 -15.25 12.33 -9.33
C ALA A 48 -16.70 11.85 -9.32
N THR A 49 -17.63 12.70 -8.85
CA THR A 49 -19.06 12.37 -8.79
C THR A 49 -19.65 11.98 -10.15
N GLY A 50 -19.20 12.60 -11.23
CA GLY A 50 -19.64 12.34 -12.60
C GLY A 50 -18.91 11.19 -13.31
N ASP A 51 -17.91 10.57 -12.68
CA ASP A 51 -17.20 9.44 -13.26
C ASP A 51 -18.05 8.16 -13.24
N ASN A 52 -17.63 7.18 -14.04
CA ASN A 52 -18.21 5.84 -13.99
C ASN A 52 -17.67 5.08 -12.77
N TRP A 53 -18.52 4.93 -11.74
CA TRP A 53 -18.20 4.19 -10.52
C TRP A 53 -18.44 2.68 -10.63
N THR A 54 -18.96 2.19 -11.76
CA THR A 54 -19.38 0.78 -11.91
C THR A 54 -18.21 -0.17 -11.72
N ASP A 55 -17.05 0.11 -12.34
CA ASP A 55 -15.90 -0.78 -12.24
C ASP A 55 -15.28 -0.77 -10.84
N ALA A 56 -15.11 0.42 -10.27
CA ALA A 56 -14.67 0.61 -8.90
C ALA A 56 -15.56 -0.11 -7.88
N TRP A 57 -16.88 0.00 -8.05
CA TRP A 57 -17.85 -0.69 -7.20
C TRP A 57 -17.80 -2.21 -7.39
N ASN A 58 -17.71 -2.68 -8.63
CA ASN A 58 -17.61 -4.11 -8.92
C ASN A 58 -16.34 -4.72 -8.35
N LYS A 59 -15.22 -3.98 -8.38
CA LYS A 59 -13.98 -4.34 -7.70
C LYS A 59 -14.21 -4.41 -6.21
N TYR A 60 -14.68 -3.31 -5.58
CA TYR A 60 -15.00 -3.27 -4.15
C TYR A 60 -15.81 -4.50 -3.73
N VAL A 61 -16.98 -4.73 -4.32
CA VAL A 61 -17.86 -5.86 -3.97
C VAL A 61 -17.19 -7.22 -4.27
N GLY A 62 -16.37 -7.30 -5.32
CA GLY A 62 -15.66 -8.53 -5.70
C GLY A 62 -14.49 -8.88 -4.80
N THR A 63 -13.79 -7.89 -4.24
CA THR A 63 -12.57 -8.07 -3.44
C THR A 63 -12.80 -7.88 -1.95
N SER A 64 -13.75 -7.04 -1.53
CA SER A 64 -14.14 -6.84 -0.13
C SER A 64 -14.94 -8.02 0.43
N GLY A 65 -15.39 -8.93 -0.44
CA GLY A 65 -16.22 -10.08 -0.08
C GLY A 65 -17.57 -9.70 0.56
N THR A 66 -18.21 -10.69 1.19
CA THR A 66 -19.38 -10.51 2.09
C THR A 66 -19.06 -9.72 3.36
N GLU A 67 -17.79 -9.45 3.62
CA GLU A 67 -17.32 -8.83 4.86
C GLU A 67 -17.42 -7.31 4.84
N ASN A 68 -17.70 -6.69 3.68
CA ASN A 68 -17.82 -5.25 3.55
C ASN A 68 -16.64 -4.57 4.26
N LYS A 69 -15.40 -4.75 3.76
CA LYS A 69 -14.15 -4.34 4.46
C LYS A 69 -14.22 -2.93 5.07
N TRP A 70 -14.87 -1.99 4.40
CA TRP A 70 -14.99 -0.61 4.87
C TRP A 70 -16.26 -0.32 5.68
N ASN A 71 -17.06 -1.34 5.96
CA ASN A 71 -18.33 -1.29 6.66
C ASN A 71 -19.24 -0.19 6.08
N ILE A 72 -19.34 -0.14 4.75
CA ILE A 72 -20.17 0.82 4.04
C ILE A 72 -21.64 0.53 4.35
N ASP A 73 -22.36 1.52 4.86
CA ASP A 73 -23.78 1.38 5.16
C ASP A 73 -24.59 1.10 3.90
N GLY A 74 -25.58 0.23 4.02
CA GLY A 74 -26.51 -0.12 2.95
C GLY A 74 -26.16 -1.41 2.22
N GLU A 75 -26.79 -1.60 1.05
CA GLU A 75 -26.68 -2.84 0.30
C GLU A 75 -25.33 -2.95 -0.43
N ILE A 76 -24.65 -4.09 -0.28
CA ILE A 76 -23.37 -4.40 -0.94
C ILE A 76 -23.61 -5.45 -2.02
N LYS A 77 -24.00 -5.02 -3.22
CA LYS A 77 -24.26 -5.90 -4.36
C LYS A 77 -23.78 -5.27 -5.66
N LYS A 78 -23.20 -6.07 -6.56
CA LYS A 78 -22.66 -5.60 -7.86
C LYS A 78 -23.70 -4.89 -8.73
N ALA A 79 -24.96 -5.35 -8.68
CA ALA A 79 -26.05 -4.83 -9.52
C ALA A 79 -26.43 -3.36 -9.19
N THR A 80 -26.14 -2.88 -7.99
CA THR A 80 -26.56 -1.56 -7.53
C THR A 80 -25.40 -0.84 -6.87
N ILE A 81 -24.92 0.24 -7.49
CA ILE A 81 -23.86 1.07 -6.89
C ILE A 81 -24.39 1.71 -5.62
N ASN A 82 -23.77 1.39 -4.49
CA ASN A 82 -24.08 2.03 -3.23
C ASN A 82 -23.56 3.47 -3.25
N LYS A 83 -24.44 4.45 -3.01
CA LYS A 83 -24.10 5.88 -3.03
C LYS A 83 -23.05 6.25 -1.98
N ASN A 84 -22.94 5.45 -0.91
CA ASN A 84 -22.01 5.68 0.18
C ASN A 84 -20.55 5.37 -0.17
N ILE A 85 -20.27 4.66 -1.28
CA ILE A 85 -18.89 4.41 -1.71
C ILE A 85 -18.12 5.70 -1.96
N LYS A 86 -18.76 6.73 -2.51
CA LYS A 86 -18.13 8.04 -2.79
C LYS A 86 -17.74 8.75 -1.49
N THR A 87 -18.65 8.71 -0.52
CA THR A 87 -18.43 9.27 0.82
C THR A 87 -17.29 8.54 1.52
N GLU A 88 -17.25 7.22 1.43
CA GLU A 88 -16.21 6.40 2.06
C GLU A 88 -14.83 6.66 1.42
N CYS A 89 -14.74 6.70 0.09
CA CYS A 89 -13.53 7.11 -0.62
C CYS A 89 -13.03 8.49 -0.14
N THR A 90 -13.94 9.46 0.03
CA THR A 90 -13.57 10.80 0.51
C THR A 90 -13.06 10.77 1.95
N LYS A 91 -13.65 9.97 2.84
CA LYS A 91 -13.17 9.79 4.22
C LYS A 91 -11.76 9.19 4.26
N ARG A 92 -11.53 8.15 3.45
CA ARG A 92 -10.27 7.39 3.39
C ARG A 92 -9.07 8.23 2.95
N LEU A 93 -9.27 9.35 2.26
CA LEU A 93 -8.20 10.32 1.97
C LEU A 93 -7.47 10.82 3.23
N ASN A 94 -8.15 10.79 4.39
CA ASN A 94 -7.59 11.19 5.69
C ASN A 94 -7.06 10.00 6.51
N THR A 95 -7.08 8.79 5.96
CA THR A 95 -6.49 7.62 6.60
C THR A 95 -4.97 7.69 6.53
N ARG A 96 -4.35 7.34 7.65
CA ARG A 96 -2.90 7.23 7.83
C ARG A 96 -2.44 5.84 7.43
N VAL A 97 -1.44 5.77 6.56
CA VAL A 97 -0.85 4.54 6.02
C VAL A 97 0.66 4.64 6.06
N LYS A 98 1.36 3.51 6.06
CA LYS A 98 2.83 3.51 6.16
C LYS A 98 3.49 4.06 4.89
N ASN A 99 3.00 3.63 3.73
CA ASN A 99 3.55 3.95 2.42
C ASN A 99 2.57 3.49 1.31
N LYS A 100 3.02 3.50 0.04
CA LYS A 100 2.24 3.08 -1.13
C LYS A 100 2.04 1.55 -1.25
N GLU A 101 2.71 0.77 -0.41
CA GLU A 101 2.60 -0.70 -0.34
C GLU A 101 1.60 -1.14 0.74
N ASP A 102 1.13 -0.20 1.57
CA ASP A 102 0.12 -0.45 2.58
C ASP A 102 -1.20 -0.89 1.93
N GLN A 103 -1.80 -1.96 2.45
CA GLN A 103 -3.01 -2.54 1.87
C GLN A 103 -4.16 -1.53 1.83
N ASP A 104 -4.26 -0.63 2.80
CA ASP A 104 -5.33 0.37 2.81
C ASP A 104 -5.12 1.44 1.73
N TYR A 105 -3.87 1.74 1.36
CA TYR A 105 -3.57 2.59 0.20
C TYR A 105 -3.86 1.86 -1.11
N LEU A 106 -3.45 0.58 -1.23
CA LEU A 106 -3.68 -0.23 -2.42
C LEU A 106 -5.19 -0.41 -2.69
N ASP A 107 -5.98 -0.70 -1.66
CA ASP A 107 -7.43 -0.82 -1.74
C ASP A 107 -8.07 0.51 -2.13
N PHE A 108 -7.64 1.61 -1.51
CA PHE A 108 -8.11 2.94 -1.88
C PHE A 108 -7.83 3.25 -3.36
N VAL A 109 -6.61 2.95 -3.82
CA VAL A 109 -6.24 3.15 -5.22
C VAL A 109 -7.12 2.30 -6.15
N ASP A 110 -7.36 1.04 -5.84
CA ASP A 110 -8.12 0.16 -6.71
C ASP A 110 -9.61 0.51 -6.77
N TRP A 111 -10.18 0.99 -5.66
CA TRP A 111 -11.63 1.19 -5.52
C TRP A 111 -12.07 2.66 -5.62
N CYS A 112 -11.16 3.62 -5.52
CA CYS A 112 -11.50 5.05 -5.49
C CYS A 112 -10.78 5.89 -6.54
N THR A 113 -9.85 5.33 -7.33
CA THR A 113 -9.05 6.12 -8.28
C THR A 113 -9.20 5.66 -9.71
N LYS A 114 -8.91 6.59 -10.63
CA LYS A 114 -8.73 6.33 -12.06
C LYS A 114 -7.35 6.82 -12.50
N THR A 115 -6.92 6.35 -13.66
CA THR A 115 -5.75 6.91 -14.33
C THR A 115 -6.07 8.33 -14.79
N LYS A 116 -5.18 9.28 -14.53
CA LYS A 116 -5.24 10.63 -15.11
C LYS A 116 -5.04 10.51 -16.61
N THR A 117 -6.06 10.83 -17.38
CA THR A 117 -5.91 11.02 -18.83
C THR A 117 -5.23 12.37 -19.03
N GLN A 118 -4.00 12.36 -19.54
CA GLN A 118 -3.31 13.59 -19.97
C GLN A 118 -3.96 14.20 -21.21
#